data_AF-A0A349B273-F1
#
_entry.id   AF-A0A349B273-F1
#
_cell.length_a   1.000
_cell.length_b   1.000
_cell.length_c   1.000
_cell.angle_alpha   90.00
_cell.angle_beta   90.00
_cell.angle_gamma   90.00
#
_symmetry.space_group_name_H-M   'P 1'
#
loop_
_entity.id
_entity.type
_entity.pdbx_description
1 polymer ?
#
loop_
_entity_poly.entity_id
_entity_poly.type
_entity_poly.pdbx_seq_one_letter_code
_entity_poly.pdbx_strand_id
1 'polypeptide(L)' 'MTYRTIVVGTDGSASAERAVEHSVDLAAADQARLVIVTAYERTDTTPDERAP' A
#
# COMPACT_ATOMS: atom_id res chain seq x y z
N MET A 1 14.74 16.16 -3.51
CA MET A 1 14.45 15.07 -4.46
C MET A 1 12.94 14.99 -4.58
N THR A 2 12.41 14.64 -5.76
CA THR A 2 10.95 14.58 -5.98
C THR A 2 10.58 13.16 -6.39
N TYR A 3 9.73 12.51 -5.61
CA TYR A 3 9.18 11.20 -5.97
C TYR A 3 8.08 11.36 -7.00
N ARG A 4 8.08 10.52 -8.04
CA ARG A 4 6.97 10.49 -9.02
C ARG A 4 5.85 9.55 -8.61
N THR A 5 6.16 8.54 -7.81
CA THR A 5 5.19 7.55 -7.31
C THR A 5 5.62 7.08 -5.94
N ILE A 6 4.67 7.01 -5.02
CA ILE A 6 4.84 6.51 -3.66
C ILE A 6 3.89 5.33 -3.49
N VAL A 7 4.42 4.20 -3.01
CA VAL A 7 3.63 3.00 -2.71
C VAL A 7 3.72 2.78 -1.21
N VAL A 8 2.56 2.65 -0.56
CA VAL A 8 2.47 2.38 0.88
C VAL A 8 1.61 1.15 1.12
N GLY A 9 2.10 0.25 1.98
CA GLY A 9 1.36 -0.92 2.44
C GLY A 9 0.51 -0.57 3.66
N THR A 10 -0.70 -1.13 3.74
CA THR A 10 -1.51 -1.11 4.96
C THR A 10 -2.05 -2.49 5.28
N ASP A 11 -1.91 -2.88 6.55
CA ASP A 11 -2.48 -4.09 7.15
C ASP A 11 -3.57 -3.74 8.19
N GLY A 12 -3.95 -2.46 8.29
CA GLY A 12 -4.92 -1.98 9.28
C GLY A 12 -4.37 -1.77 10.69
N SER A 13 -3.08 -1.99 10.93
CA SER A 13 -2.44 -1.66 12.21
C SER A 13 -2.28 -0.14 12.42
N ALA A 14 -2.17 0.29 13.67
CA ALA A 14 -1.92 1.70 14.00
C ALA A 14 -0.59 2.22 13.42
N SER A 15 0.42 1.36 13.29
CA SER A 15 1.67 1.71 12.61
C SER A 15 1.50 1.90 11.10
N ALA A 16 0.68 1.08 10.46
CA ALA A 16 0.38 1.23 9.04
C ALA A 16 -0.44 2.50 8.76
N GLU A 17 -1.37 2.86 9.66
CA GLU A 17 -2.12 4.11 9.55
C GLU A 17 -1.19 5.34 9.52
N ARG A 18 -0.22 5.40 10.45
CA ARG A 18 0.80 6.47 10.47
C ARG A 18 1.67 6.48 9.21
N ALA A 19 1.97 5.31 8.65
CA ALA A 19 2.72 5.21 7.40
C ALA A 19 1.93 5.76 6.22
N VAL A 20 0.60 5.52 6.18
CA VAL A 20 -0.30 6.09 5.17
C VAL A 20 -0.35 7.60 5.30
N GLU A 21 -0.54 8.14 6.50
CA GLU A 21 -0.56 9.60 6.75
C GLU A 21 0.71 10.28 6.23
N HIS A 22 1.89 9.76 6.61
CA HIS A 22 3.16 10.29 6.11
C HIS A 22 3.33 10.18 4.60
N SER A 23 2.81 9.11 3.99
CA SER A 23 2.88 8.91 2.54
C SER A 23 1.98 9.89 1.79
N VAL A 24 0.84 10.27 2.37
CA VAL A 24 -0.05 11.31 1.82
C VAL A 24 0.65 12.66 1.82
N ASP A 25 1.25 13.05 2.94
CA ASP A 25 1.97 14.33 3.05
C ASP A 25 3.11 14.43 2.03
N LEU A 26 3.90 13.36 1.90
CA LEU A 26 5.02 13.30 0.96
C LEU A 26 4.54 13.32 -0.50
N ALA A 27 3.46 12.60 -0.82
CA ALA A 27 2.90 12.59 -2.17
C ALA A 27 2.33 13.95 -2.56
N ALA A 28 1.69 14.66 -1.62
CA ALA A 28 1.17 16.00 -1.84
C ALA A 28 2.30 17.01 -2.10
N ALA A 29 3.38 16.95 -1.31
CA ALA A 29 4.54 17.83 -1.47
C ALA A 29 5.23 17.65 -2.83
N ASP A 30 5.30 16.41 -3.33
CA ASP A 30 5.99 16.06 -4.57
C ASP A 30 5.08 16.00 -5.80
N GLN A 31 3.77 16.25 -5.64
CA GLN A 31 2.75 16.00 -6.67
C GLN A 31 2.84 14.57 -7.25
N ALA A 32 3.15 13.60 -6.38
CA ALA A 32 3.38 12.21 -6.74
C ALA A 32 2.07 11.43 -6.82
N ARG A 33 2.06 10.38 -7.64
CA ARG A 33 0.99 9.37 -7.58
C ARG A 33 1.15 8.54 -6.30
N LEU A 34 0.13 8.52 -5.44
CA LEU A 34 0.07 7.65 -4.28
C LEU A 34 -0.67 6.35 -4.60
N VAL A 35 -0.11 5.21 -4.21
CA VAL A 35 -0.74 3.88 -4.31
C VAL A 35 -0.78 3.26 -2.93
N ILE A 36 -1.99 2.99 -2.43
CA ILE A 36 -2.20 2.31 -1.16
C ILE A 36 -2.50 0.84 -1.46
N VAL A 37 -1.77 -0.07 -0.84
CA VAL A 37 -1.84 -1.51 -1.11
C VAL A 37 -2.09 -2.25 0.19
N THR A 38 -2.99 -3.23 0.17
CA THR A 38 -3.07 -4.24 1.22
C THR A 38 -2.83 -5.60 0.57
N ALA A 39 -2.01 -6.42 1.22
CA ALA A 39 -1.77 -7.79 0.80
C ALA A 39 -2.74 -8.70 1.54
N TYR A 40 -3.39 -9.59 0.81
CA TYR A 40 -4.24 -10.63 1.37
C TYR A 40 -3.67 -11.99 1.00
N GLU A 41 -3.39 -12.81 2.00
CA GLU A 41 -3.02 -14.21 1.82
C GLU A 41 -4.26 -15.09 2.03
N ARG A 42 -4.54 -15.93 1.04
CA ARG A 42 -5.59 -16.95 1.15
C ARG A 42 -5.14 -18.04 2.10
N THR A 43 -5.94 -18.30 3.12
CA THR A 43 -5.68 -19.37 4.12
C THR A 43 -6.53 -20.62 3.88
N ASP A 44 -7.44 -20.58 2.89
CA ASP A 44 -8.23 -21.73 2.50
C ASP A 44 -7.43 -22.71 1.63
N THR A 45 -7.71 -24.00 1.75
CA THR A 45 -7.05 -25.04 0.97
C THR A 45 -7.61 -25.19 -0.44
N THR A 46 -8.60 -24.37 -0.83
CA THR A 46 -9.20 -24.41 -2.17
C THR A 46 -8.13 -24.02 -3.20
N PRO A 47 -7.88 -24.84 -4.24
CA PRO A 47 -6.93 -24.49 -5.28
C PRO A 47 -7.22 -23.10 -5.88
N ASP A 48 -6.18 -22.31 -6.11
CA ASP A 48 -6.34 -21.04 -6.81
C ASP A 48 -6.44 -21.28 -8.32
N GLU A 49 -7.67 -21.25 -8.85
CA GLU A 49 -7.95 -21.35 -10.29
C GLU A 49 -7.36 -20.19 -11.11
N ARG A 50 -6.84 -19.14 -10.45
CA ARG A 50 -6.19 -17.98 -11.08
C ARG A 50 -4.67 -18.01 -10.98
N ALA A 51 -4.08 -18.99 -10.30
CA ALA A 51 -2.63 -19.14 -10.25
C ALA A 51 -2.12 -19.58 -11.64
N PRO A 52 -1.06 -18.94 -12.17
CA PRO A 52 -0.46 -19.32 -13.46
C PRO A 52 0.24 -20.67 -13.41
#